data_AF-A0A924F519-F1
#
_entry.id   AF-A0A924F519-F1
#
_cell.length_a   1.000
_cell.length_b   1.000
_cell.length_c   1.000
_cell.angle_alpha   90.00
_cell.angle_beta   90.00
_cell.angle_gamma   90.00
#
_symmetry.space_group_name_H-M   'P 1'
#
loop_
_entity.id
_entity.type
_entity.pdbx_description
1 polymer ?
#
loop_
_entity_poly.entity_id
_entity_poly.type
_entity_poly.pdbx_seq_one_letter_code
_entity_poly.pdbx_strand_id
1 'polypeptide(L)'
;MKKALTITFVVLSAIIILDSFNAWHALAMFYLAGEIPGTRTSINPNTMLSIFALLIGFVLARIGNKAILSLFDRVSFKRSHNQHA
;
A
#
# COMPACT_ATOMS: atom_id res chain seq x y z
N MET A 1 -10.01 1.09 21.44
CA MET A 1 -10.87 2.19 20.93
C MET A 1 -10.10 3.26 20.16
N LYS A 2 -9.05 3.89 20.72
CA LYS A 2 -8.27 4.94 20.03
C LYS A 2 -7.68 4.51 18.67
N LYS A 3 -7.16 3.28 18.57
CA LYS A 3 -6.59 2.72 17.33
C LYS A 3 -7.59 2.60 16.18
N ALA A 4 -8.86 2.29 16.48
CA ALA A 4 -9.89 2.15 15.46
C ALA A 4 -10.17 3.51 14.82
N LEU A 5 -10.39 4.56 15.62
CA LEU A 5 -10.58 5.92 15.13
C LEU A 5 -9.41 6.43 14.30
N THR A 6 -8.16 6.19 14.75
CA THR A 6 -6.98 6.58 13.96
C THR A 6 -6.93 5.86 12.62
N ILE A 7 -7.28 4.57 12.57
CA ILE A 7 -7.36 3.83 11.30
C ILE A 7 -8.45 4.41 10.42
N THR A 8 -9.64 4.71 10.95
CA THR A 8 -10.73 5.29 10.16
C THR A 8 -10.33 6.64 9.58
N PHE A 9 -9.71 7.53 10.36
CA PHE A 9 -9.25 8.84 9.88
C PHE A 9 -8.13 8.74 8.84
N VAL A 10 -7.20 7.80 9.01
CA VAL A 10 -6.14 7.56 8.01
C VAL A 10 -6.74 7.04 6.71
N VAL A 11 -7.71 6.13 6.77
CA VAL A 11 -8.40 5.60 5.59
C VAL A 11 -9.22 6.70 4.90
N LEU A 12 -9.99 7.48 5.65
CA LEU A 12 -10.77 8.61 5.13
C LEU A 12 -9.86 9.68 4.48
N SER A 13 -8.74 10.02 5.12
CA SER A 13 -7.76 10.96 4.56
C SER A 13 -7.15 10.42 3.26
N ALA A 14 -6.80 9.14 3.21
CA ALA A 14 -6.32 8.52 1.98
C ALA A 14 -7.37 8.57 0.87
N ILE A 15 -8.63 8.28 1.17
CA ILE A 15 -9.74 8.35 0.21
C ILE A 15 -9.92 9.78 -0.32
N ILE A 16 -9.92 10.79 0.55
CA ILE A 16 -10.07 12.20 0.15
C ILE A 16 -8.88 12.65 -0.72
N ILE A 17 -7.66 12.22 -0.42
CA ILE A 17 -6.48 12.51 -1.24
C ILE A 17 -6.62 11.84 -2.61
N LEU A 18 -7.02 10.56 -2.67
CA LEU A 18 -7.26 9.87 -3.94
C LEU A 18 -8.35 10.56 -4.77
N ASP A 19 -9.42 11.01 -4.13
CA ASP A 19 -10.52 11.73 -4.78
C ASP A 19 -10.05 13.10 -5.32
N SER A 20 -9.27 13.84 -4.52
CA SER A 20 -8.72 15.15 -4.90
C SER A 20 -7.74 15.08 -6.08
N PHE A 21 -7.02 13.97 -6.23
CA PHE A 21 -6.12 13.75 -7.38
C PHE A 21 -6.86 13.24 -8.63
N ASN A 22 -8.19 13.12 -8.58
CA ASN A 22 -8.98 12.40 -9.58
C ASN A 22 -8.34 11.05 -9.93
N ALA A 23 -7.84 10.36 -8.88
CA ALA A 23 -6.95 9.22 -9.03
C ALA A 23 -7.62 8.08 -9.81
N TRP A 24 -8.94 7.99 -9.76
CA TRP A 24 -9.71 7.04 -10.57
C TRP A 24 -9.59 7.31 -12.06
N HIS A 25 -9.76 8.57 -12.48
CA HIS A 25 -9.61 8.97 -13.87
C HIS A 25 -8.15 8.86 -14.32
N ALA A 26 -7.21 9.22 -13.46
CA ALA A 26 -5.78 9.08 -13.68
C ALA A 26 -5.33 7.63 -13.83
N LEU A 27 -5.82 6.73 -12.96
CA LEU A 27 -5.57 5.28 -13.05
C LEU A 27 -6.24 4.68 -14.27
N ALA A 28 -7.45 5.11 -14.63
CA ALA A 28 -8.13 4.64 -15.83
C ALA A 28 -7.39 5.07 -17.11
N MET A 29 -6.95 6.33 -17.21
CA MET A 29 -6.11 6.78 -18.33
C MET A 29 -4.76 6.07 -18.36
N PHE A 30 -4.12 5.88 -17.22
CA PHE A 30 -2.86 5.14 -17.14
C PHE A 30 -3.05 3.69 -17.59
N TYR A 31 -4.09 2.99 -17.11
CA TYR A 31 -4.31 1.57 -17.40
C TYR A 31 -4.86 1.30 -18.80
N LEU A 32 -5.73 2.17 -19.33
CA LEU A 32 -6.39 1.98 -20.62
C LEU A 32 -5.67 2.66 -21.78
N ALA A 33 -5.12 3.85 -21.56
CA ALA A 33 -4.48 4.66 -22.60
C ALA A 33 -2.94 4.68 -22.50
N GLY A 34 -2.36 4.20 -21.39
CA GLY A 34 -0.91 4.26 -21.16
C GLY A 34 -0.39 5.70 -20.99
N GLU A 35 -1.28 6.66 -20.73
CA GLU A 35 -0.94 8.08 -20.60
C GLU A 35 -0.61 8.43 -19.15
N ILE A 36 0.42 9.27 -18.95
CA ILE A 36 0.69 9.83 -17.61
C ILE A 36 -0.42 10.83 -17.29
N PRO A 37 -1.12 10.66 -16.16
CA PRO A 37 -2.18 11.57 -15.76
C PRO A 37 -1.68 13.02 -15.67
N GLY A 38 -2.36 13.94 -16.35
CA GLY A 38 -1.98 15.35 -16.44
C GLY A 38 -1.05 15.69 -17.61
N THR A 39 -0.69 14.73 -18.46
CA THR A 39 0.09 14.96 -19.69
C THR A 39 -0.59 14.30 -20.90
N ARG A 40 -0.21 14.70 -22.11
CA ARG A 40 -0.64 14.06 -23.38
C ARG A 40 0.36 13.03 -23.90
N THR A 41 1.27 12.59 -23.03
CA THR A 41 2.39 11.73 -23.41
C THR A 41 2.10 10.31 -22.97
N SER A 42 1.97 9.41 -23.94
CA SER A 42 1.90 7.97 -23.71
C SER A 42 3.28 7.46 -23.30
N ILE A 43 3.35 6.70 -22.21
CA ILE A 43 4.58 6.05 -21.78
C ILE A 43 4.74 4.74 -22.56
N ASN A 44 5.99 4.34 -22.79
CA ASN A 44 6.28 2.99 -23.24
C ASN A 44 5.67 1.94 -22.26
N PRO A 45 4.91 0.95 -22.75
CA PRO A 45 4.27 -0.08 -21.92
C PRO A 45 5.23 -0.80 -20.96
N ASN A 46 6.48 -1.01 -21.35
CA ASN A 46 7.48 -1.66 -20.50
C ASN A 46 7.81 -0.81 -19.27
N THR A 47 7.88 0.51 -19.42
CA THR A 47 8.10 1.45 -18.33
C THR A 47 6.87 1.53 -17.42
N MET A 48 5.68 1.44 -18.00
CA MET A 48 4.42 1.42 -17.25
C MET A 48 4.34 0.18 -16.34
N LEU A 49 4.67 -1.00 -16.88
CA LEU A 49 4.72 -2.26 -16.15
C LEU A 49 5.75 -2.22 -15.02
N SER A 50 6.94 -1.65 -15.26
CA SER A 50 7.99 -1.58 -14.24
C SER A 50 7.63 -0.69 -13.06
N ILE A 51 7.01 0.47 -13.31
CA ILE A 51 6.49 1.35 -12.25
C ILE A 51 5.40 0.64 -11.44
N PHE A 52 4.49 -0.07 -12.11
CA PHE A 52 3.42 -0.80 -11.45
C PHE A 52 3.94 -1.96 -10.60
N ALA A 53 4.90 -2.73 -11.11
CA ALA A 53 5.58 -3.80 -10.38
C ALA A 53 6.32 -3.26 -9.15
N LEU A 54 6.97 -2.10 -9.25
CA LEU A 54 7.62 -1.44 -8.12
C LEU A 54 6.61 -0.99 -7.05
N LEU A 55 5.49 -0.38 -7.45
CA LEU A 55 4.43 0.03 -6.53
C LEU A 55 3.84 -1.16 -5.79
N ILE A 56 3.49 -2.23 -6.52
CA ILE A 56 2.97 -3.47 -5.93
C ILE A 56 4.01 -4.08 -4.98
N GLY A 57 5.26 -4.23 -5.43
CA GLY A 57 6.34 -4.79 -4.64
C GLY A 57 6.57 -4.02 -3.35
N PHE A 58 6.54 -2.68 -3.40
CA PHE A 58 6.67 -1.82 -2.23
C PHE A 58 5.50 -1.98 -1.24
N VAL A 59 4.26 -2.04 -1.74
CA VAL A 59 3.06 -2.23 -0.91
C VAL A 59 3.08 -3.61 -0.24
N LEU A 60 3.39 -4.67 -0.99
CA LEU A 60 3.53 -6.03 -0.46
C LEU A 60 4.65 -6.13 0.56
N ALA A 61 5.82 -5.55 0.28
CA ALA A 61 6.94 -5.54 1.23
C ALA A 61 6.56 -4.84 2.54
N ARG A 62 5.81 -3.73 2.47
CA ARG A 62 5.39 -2.98 3.67
C ARG A 62 4.33 -3.73 4.48
N ILE A 63 3.38 -4.40 3.84
CA ILE A 63 2.40 -5.25 4.52
C ILE A 63 3.08 -6.48 5.11
N GLY A 64 3.95 -7.13 4.33
CA GLY A 64 4.74 -8.29 4.73
C GLY A 64 5.60 -7.98 5.96
N ASN A 65 6.34 -6.88 5.98
CA ASN A 65 7.18 -6.52 7.13
C ASN A 65 6.36 -6.33 8.42
N LYS A 66 5.19 -5.70 8.34
CA LYS A 66 4.30 -5.56 9.50
C LYS A 66 3.74 -6.90 9.97
N ALA A 67 3.37 -7.78 9.05
CA ALA A 67 2.89 -9.12 9.37
C ALA A 67 3.99 -9.98 10.00
N ILE A 68 5.20 -9.96 9.42
CA ILE A 68 6.39 -10.69 9.91
C ILE A 68 6.76 -10.23 11.31
N LEU A 69 6.83 -8.92 11.56
CA LEU A 69 7.09 -8.39 12.90
C LEU A 69 6.03 -8.85 13.91
N SER A 70 4.75 -8.80 13.54
CA SER A 70 3.66 -9.26 14.42
C SER A 70 3.68 -10.77 14.71
N LEU A 71 4.21 -11.57 13.79
CA LEU A 71 4.41 -13.01 13.99
C LEU A 71 5.63 -13.28 14.87
N PHE A 72 6.72 -12.53 14.68
CA PHE A 72 7.93 -12.64 15.48
C PHE A 72 7.67 -12.28 16.96
N ASP A 73 6.89 -11.22 17.20
CA ASP A 73 6.46 -10.84 18.55
C ASP A 73 5.65 -11.96 19.24
N ARG A 74 4.76 -12.63 18.50
CA ARG A 74 3.96 -13.76 19.03
C ARG A 74 4.83 -14.97 19.36
N VAL A 75 5.82 -15.28 18.53
CA VAL A 75 6.73 -16.41 18.75
C VAL A 75 7.67 -16.14 19.92
N SER A 76 8.19 -14.90 20.03
CA SER A 76 9.07 -14.49 21.13
C SER A 76 8.35 -14.55 22.49
N PHE A 77 7.10 -14.10 22.56
CA PHE A 77 6.29 -14.15 23.79
C PHE A 77 6.00 -15.59 24.27
N LYS A 78 5.79 -16.53 23.35
CA LYS A 78 5.55 -17.95 23.69
C LYS A 78 6.76 -18.63 24.31
N ARG A 79 7.98 -18.14 24.05
CA ARG A 79 9.23 -18.73 24.56
C ARG A 79 9.55 -18.32 26.01
N SER A 80 9.15 -17.11 26.41
CA SER A 80 9.36 -16.60 27.79
C SER A 80 8.47 -17.31 28.81
N HIS A 81 7.24 -17.69 28.43
CA HIS A 81 6.32 -18.37 29.35
C HIS A 81 6.72 -19.82 29.67
N ASN A 82 7.45 -20.50 28.78
CA ASN A 82 7.94 -21.86 28.98
C ASN A 82 9.25 -21.96 29.78
N GLN A 83 9.86 -20.84 30.20
CA GLN A 83 11.05 -20.86 31.07
C GLN A 83 10.73 -20.67 32.56
N HIS A 84 9.45 -20.44 32.90
CA HIS A 84 8.99 -20.25 34.28
C HIS A 84 7.99 -21.33 34.75
N ALA A 85 7.83 -22.42 34.00
CA ALA A 85 7.09 -23.62 34.38
C ALA A 85 8.05 -24.80 34.46
#